data_AF-A0A2V5YRK8-F1
#
_entry.id   AF-A0A2V5YRK8-F1
#
_cell.length_a   1.000
_cell.length_b   1.000
_cell.length_c   1.000
_cell.angle_alpha   90.00
_cell.angle_beta   90.00
_cell.angle_gamma   90.00
#
_symmetry.space_group_name_H-M   'P 1'
#
loop_
_entity.id
_entity.type
_entity.pdbx_description
1 polymer ?
#
loop_
_entity_poly.entity_id
_entity_poly.type
_entity_poly.pdbx_seq_one_letter_code
_entity_poly.pdbx_strand_id
1 'polypeptide(L)' 'MSASPAQDVYEIRPRKDQDRFDLISGRLRRGPIWYAGPDAVRNAVAYAKYRSHSGSNRAIIRVFNEVGNIIEIHLP' A
#
# COMPACT_ATOMS: atom_id res chain seq x y z
N MET A 1 -7.96 4.29 19.17
CA MET A 1 -8.37 3.53 17.97
C MET A 1 -7.49 2.29 17.88
N SER A 2 -7.90 1.19 18.53
CA SER A 2 -7.14 -0.06 18.49
C SER A 2 -7.46 -0.77 17.18
N ALA A 3 -6.48 -0.83 16.27
CA ALA A 3 -6.53 -1.74 15.15
C ALA A 3 -6.54 -3.17 15.70
N SER A 4 -7.54 -3.96 15.33
CA SER A 4 -7.59 -5.39 15.59
C SER A 4 -6.27 -6.04 15.13
N PRO A 5 -5.68 -6.99 15.88
CA PRO A 5 -4.37 -7.57 15.57
C PRO A 5 -4.30 -8.47 14.32
N ALA A 6 -5.26 -8.44 13.38
CA ALA A 6 -5.41 -9.52 12.40
C ALA A 6 -4.97 -9.20 10.96
N GLN A 7 -5.01 -7.95 10.49
CA GLN A 7 -4.79 -7.64 9.06
C GLN A 7 -3.88 -6.44 8.85
N ASP A 8 -2.90 -6.63 7.96
CA ASP A 8 -1.92 -5.62 7.60
C ASP A 8 -2.52 -4.75 6.51
N VAL A 9 -2.86 -3.51 6.84
CA VAL A 9 -3.42 -2.56 5.87
C VAL A 9 -2.31 -1.72 5.25
N TYR A 10 -2.30 -1.67 3.93
CA TYR A 10 -1.42 -0.85 3.12
C TYR A 10 -2.25 0.00 2.16
N GLU A 11 -1.86 1.26 2.00
CA GLU A 11 -2.46 2.18 1.04
C GLU A 11 -1.39 2.62 0.05
N ILE A 12 -1.71 2.53 -1.24
CA ILE A 12 -0.89 3.01 -2.34
C ILE A 12 -1.60 4.24 -2.90
N ARG A 13 -0.97 5.40 -2.76
CA ARG A 13 -1.56 6.68 -3.16
C ARG A 13 -0.67 7.39 -4.18
N PRO A 14 -1.22 7.90 -5.28
CA PRO A 14 -0.46 8.71 -6.23
C PRO A 14 0.00 10.00 -5.57
N ARG A 15 1.21 10.44 -5.93
CA ARG A 15 1.72 11.77 -5.61
C ARG A 15 1.22 12.79 -6.63
N LYS A 16 1.47 14.06 -6.37
CA LYS A 16 1.18 15.16 -7.32
C LYS A 16 1.76 14.91 -8.71
N ASP A 17 2.85 14.18 -8.80
CA ASP A 17 3.44 13.74 -10.06
C ASP A 17 2.95 12.32 -10.31
N GLN A 18 2.20 12.14 -11.40
CA GLN A 18 1.39 10.95 -11.71
C GLN A 18 2.22 9.64 -11.76
N ASP A 19 3.55 9.76 -11.90
CA ASP A 19 4.48 8.64 -12.02
C ASP A 19 4.98 8.09 -10.68
N ARG A 20 4.60 8.70 -9.56
CA ARG A 20 5.10 8.34 -8.23
C ARG A 20 3.96 7.98 -7.28
N PHE A 21 4.16 6.91 -6.53
CA PHE A 21 3.18 6.42 -5.57
C PHE A 21 3.80 6.28 -4.19
N ASP A 22 3.12 6.81 -3.18
CA ASP A 22 3.42 6.56 -1.78
C ASP A 22 2.76 5.26 -1.33
N LEU A 23 3.55 4.37 -0.76
CA LEU A 23 3.08 3.25 0.03
C LEU A 23 3.06 3.66 1.51
N ILE A 24 1.87 3.66 2.09
CA ILE A 24 1.58 4.11 3.45
C ILE A 24 1.06 2.92 4.24
N SER A 25 1.57 2.72 5.46
CA SER A 25 1.01 1.77 6.41
C SER A 25 1.46 2.15 7.82
N GLY A 26 0.61 1.88 8.82
CA GLY A 26 0.98 1.99 10.23
C GLY A 26 2.15 1.08 10.63
N ARG A 27 2.54 0.13 9.77
CA ARG A 27 3.71 -0.75 9.98
C ARG A 27 5.04 -0.14 9.53
N LEU A 28 5.03 0.95 8.77
CA LEU A 28 6.25 1.60 8.31
C LEU A 28 6.83 2.50 9.41
N ARG A 29 7.81 1.99 10.15
CA ARG A 29 8.47 2.71 11.27
C ARG A 29 9.10 4.05 10.88
N ARG A 30 9.47 4.23 9.60
CA ARG A 30 10.15 5.43 9.09
C ARG A 30 9.22 6.34 8.26
N GLY A 31 7.92 6.08 8.27
CA GLY A 31 6.94 6.79 7.44
C GLY A 31 6.79 6.17 6.03
N PRO A 32 6.03 6.84 5.15
CA PRO A 32 5.75 6.36 3.79
C PRO A 32 7.03 6.14 2.97
N ILE A 33 7.03 5.10 2.14
CA ILE A 33 8.05 4.89 1.12
C ILE A 33 7.43 5.13 -0.26
N TRP A 34 8.23 5.49 -1.25
CA TRP A 34 7.73 5.81 -2.58
C TRP A 34 8.32 4.90 -3.66
N TYR A 35 7.53 4.65 -4.70
CA TYR A 35 7.92 3.95 -5.91
C TYR A 35 7.66 4.85 -7.12
N ALA A 36 8.48 4.72 -8.15
CA ALA A 36 8.37 5.49 -9.38
C ALA A 36 8.59 4.61 -10.62
N GLY A 37 8.06 5.06 -11.75
CA GLY A 37 8.20 4.38 -13.04
C GLY A 37 6.99 3.49 -13.39
N PRO A 38 7.04 2.80 -14.54
CA PRO A 38 5.89 2.09 -15.12
C PRO A 38 5.33 0.99 -14.20
N ASP A 39 6.17 0.43 -13.33
CA ASP A 39 5.81 -0.63 -12.38
C ASP A 39 5.62 -0.13 -10.94
N ALA A 40 5.49 1.18 -10.72
CA ALA A 40 5.46 1.75 -9.36
C ALA A 40 4.40 1.09 -8.45
N VAL A 41 3.16 0.94 -8.95
CA VAL A 41 2.07 0.28 -8.23
C VAL A 41 2.40 -1.19 -7.98
N ARG A 42 2.86 -1.92 -9.01
CA ARG A 42 3.23 -3.34 -8.89
C ARG A 42 4.32 -3.56 -7.84
N ASN A 43 5.34 -2.70 -7.81
CA ASN A 43 6.44 -2.77 -6.84
C ASN A 43 5.96 -2.44 -5.42
N ALA A 44 5.07 -1.46 -5.27
CA ALA A 44 4.45 -1.15 -3.98
C ALA A 44 3.59 -2.30 -3.44
N VAL A 45 2.79 -2.94 -4.30
CA VAL A 45 2.01 -4.15 -3.95
C VAL A 45 2.92 -5.29 -3.53
N ALA A 46 3.99 -5.54 -4.29
CA ALA A 46 4.96 -6.60 -3.98
C ALA A 46 5.62 -6.37 -2.62
N TYR A 47 6.02 -5.14 -2.31
CA TYR A 47 6.60 -4.80 -1.01
C TYR A 47 5.59 -4.94 0.13
N ALA A 48 4.34 -4.49 -0.05
CA ALA A 48 3.29 -4.65 0.94
C ALA A 48 3.04 -6.12 1.29
N LYS A 49 3.01 -7.00 0.28
CA LYS A 49 2.91 -8.46 0.47
C LYS A 49 4.13 -9.03 1.21
N TYR A 50 5.34 -8.59 0.84
CA TYR A 50 6.58 -9.06 1.47
C TYR A 50 6.73 -8.61 2.94
N ARG A 51 6.32 -7.38 3.26
CA ARG A 51 6.41 -6.82 4.63
C ARG A 51 5.30 -7.27 5.58
N SER A 52 4.22 -7.83 5.05
CA SER A 52 3.11 -8.33 5.85
C SER A 52 3.59 -9.43 6.80
N HIS A 53 3.40 -9.26 8.12
CA HIS A 53 3.77 -10.33 9.08
C HIS A 53 2.81 -11.51 9.00
N SER A 54 1.60 -11.27 8.50
CA SER A 54 0.55 -12.28 8.37
C SER A 54 0.69 -13.09 7.06
N GLY A 55 1.78 -12.88 6.31
CA GLY A 55 1.97 -13.40 4.96
C GLY A 55 1.17 -12.58 3.92
N SER A 56 1.42 -12.84 2.63
CA SER A 56 0.75 -12.16 1.52
C SER A 56 -0.78 -12.31 1.54
N ASN A 57 -1.30 -13.42 2.08
CA ASN A 57 -2.72 -13.78 2.07
C ASN A 57 -3.52 -13.19 3.23
N ARG A 58 -3.00 -12.17 3.91
CA ARG A 58 -3.68 -11.51 5.03
C ARG A 58 -3.50 -9.99 5.03
N ALA A 59 -2.81 -9.46 4.02
CA ALA A 59 -2.66 -8.02 3.85
C ALA A 59 -3.83 -7.48 3.02
N ILE A 60 -4.43 -6.39 3.48
CA ILE A 60 -5.35 -5.60 2.68
C ILE A 60 -4.53 -4.49 2.03
N ILE A 61 -4.51 -4.45 0.70
CA ILE A 61 -3.77 -3.43 -0.05
C ILE A 61 -4.78 -2.65 -0.88
N ARG A 62 -4.84 -1.33 -0.68
CA ARG A 62 -5.75 -0.43 -1.39
C ARG A 62 -4.96 0.48 -2.29
N VAL A 63 -5.28 0.49 -3.57
CA VAL A 63 -4.72 1.43 -4.55
C VAL A 63 -5.74 2.53 -4.78
N PHE A 64 -5.31 3.77 -4.60
CA PHE A 64 -6.12 4.95 -4.81
C PHE A 64 -5.77 5.61 -6.15
N ASN A 65 -6.74 6.29 -6.75
CA ASN A 65 -6.47 7.26 -7.81
C ASN A 65 -6.22 8.66 -7.23
N GLU A 66 -5.96 9.63 -8.11
CA GLU A 66 -5.63 11.02 -7.76
C GLU A 66 -6.74 11.74 -7.00
N VAL A 67 -8.00 11.35 -7.22
CA VAL A 67 -9.18 11.93 -6.56
C VAL A 67 -9.40 11.29 -5.17
N GLY A 68 -8.60 10.30 -4.80
CA GLY A 68 -8.72 9.58 -3.53
C GLY A 68 -9.78 8.48 -3.54
N ASN A 69 -10.21 8.03 -4.72
CA ASN A 69 -11.08 6.86 -4.86
C ASN A 69 -10.25 5.58 -4.98
N ILE A 70 -10.74 4.50 -4.40
CA ILE A 70 -10.10 3.19 -4.53
C ILE A 70 -10.38 2.65 -5.93
N ILE A 71 -9.31 2.28 -6.65
CA ILE A 71 -9.38 1.68 -7.99
C ILE A 71 -9.01 0.19 -7.99
N GLU A 72 -8.26 -0.26 -6.98
CA GLU A 72 -7.89 -1.67 -6.82
C GLU A 72 -7.81 -2.02 -5.34
N ILE A 73 -8.29 -3.22 -5.00
CA ILE A 73 -8.19 -3.79 -3.65
C ILE A 73 -7.66 -5.21 -3.76
N HIS A 74 -6.54 -5.47 -3.10
CA HIS A 74 -6.11 -6.83 -2.79
C HIS A 74 -6.63 -7.20 -1.40
N LEU A 75 -7.42 -8.26 -1.35
CA LEU A 75 -7.93 -8.86 -0.13
C LEU A 75 -7.08 -10.08 0.26
N PRO A 76 -7.12 -10.49 1.55
CA PRO A 76 -6.55 -11.74 2.04
C PRO A 76 -6.80 -12.96 1.15
#